data_AF-A0A2E3SD72-F1
#
_entry.id   AF-A0A2E3SD72-F1
#
_cell.length_a   1.000
_cell.length_b   1.000
_cell.length_c   1.000
_cell.angle_alpha   90.00
_cell.angle_beta   90.00
_cell.angle_gamma   90.00
#
_symmetry.space_group_name_H-M   'P 1'
#
loop_
_entity.id
_entity.type
_entity.pdbx_description
1 polymer ?
#
loop_
_entity_poly.entity_id
_entity_poly.type
_entity_poly.pdbx_seq_one_letter_code
_entity_poly.pdbx_strand_id
1 'polypeptide(L)'
;MYKVLDKDTIEMEIVPYIPLPKRGFAPRVALSEIVNAVLYKMKTGVQWEYLPVASLFSRDPLGWQGVYYHFMKWCLSGTFYECWTGILEKYRDRLDLSSVDLDGSHTPCKRGAEALEYQGRKRTKTTNALYLTDRQGLPLAISEPVAGNHNDLYDIEVQFEAVTATLGQADIATDGLFLNADAGFDSKDFRAACSAKEINANICFNKRNGSADDRNEYFDQDLYHERYAVERTNAWMDSFRSLLNRFDTTIASWKGFNYLSFIVLALRKFKMKKSK
;
A
#
# COMPACT_ATOMS: atom_id res chain seq x y z
N MET A 1 -20.06 -10.03 15.64
CA MET A 1 -19.57 -8.87 14.85
C MET A 1 -18.34 -9.33 14.08
N TYR A 2 -18.37 -9.31 12.74
CA TYR A 2 -17.17 -9.60 11.93
C TYR A 2 -16.12 -8.53 12.21
N LYS A 3 -14.86 -8.94 12.40
CA LYS A 3 -13.75 -8.06 12.76
C LYS A 3 -12.52 -8.43 11.95
N VAL A 4 -11.98 -7.45 11.20
CA VAL A 4 -10.71 -7.61 10.48
C VAL A 4 -9.53 -7.50 11.44
N LEU A 5 -9.65 -6.59 12.42
CA LEU A 5 -8.76 -6.39 13.57
C LEU A 5 -9.63 -6.37 14.82
N ASP A 6 -9.10 -6.80 15.96
CA ASP A 6 -9.79 -6.66 17.24
C ASP A 6 -9.93 -5.17 17.63
N LYS A 7 -10.87 -4.90 18.54
CA LYS A 7 -11.25 -3.53 18.91
C LYS A 7 -10.07 -2.79 19.56
N ASP A 8 -9.36 -3.47 20.46
CA ASP A 8 -8.26 -2.87 21.21
C ASP A 8 -7.11 -2.51 20.27
N THR A 9 -6.81 -3.36 19.28
CA THR A 9 -5.84 -3.04 18.23
C THR A 9 -6.23 -1.79 17.45
N ILE A 10 -7.50 -1.64 17.06
CA ILE A 10 -7.97 -0.43 16.36
C ILE A 10 -7.82 0.80 17.25
N GLU A 11 -8.23 0.71 18.52
CA GLU A 11 -8.19 1.82 19.47
C GLU A 11 -6.76 2.26 19.83
N MET A 12 -5.83 1.31 19.90
CA MET A 12 -4.43 1.62 20.22
C MET A 12 -3.59 2.07 19.02
N GLU A 13 -3.87 1.59 17.81
CA GLU A 13 -2.95 1.75 16.67
C GLU A 13 -3.49 2.66 15.56
N ILE A 14 -4.82 2.79 15.42
CA ILE A 14 -5.42 3.57 14.31
C ILE A 14 -6.11 4.82 14.84
N VAL A 15 -6.93 4.69 15.89
CA VAL A 15 -7.69 5.82 16.47
C VAL A 15 -6.81 7.01 16.88
N PRO A 16 -5.58 6.85 17.41
CA PRO A 16 -4.74 7.98 17.79
C PRO A 16 -4.39 8.93 16.63
N TYR A 17 -4.39 8.43 15.38
CA TYR A 17 -4.11 9.22 14.18
C TYR A 17 -5.37 9.90 13.62
N ILE A 18 -6.56 9.57 14.11
CA ILE A 18 -7.82 10.13 13.59
C ILE A 18 -8.01 11.55 14.13
N PRO A 19 -8.13 12.57 13.26
CA PRO A 19 -8.28 13.94 13.70
C PRO A 19 -9.61 14.13 14.43
N LEU A 20 -9.52 14.56 15.69
CA LEU A 20 -10.68 14.91 16.49
C LEU A 20 -11.27 16.25 16.01
N PRO A 21 -12.61 16.40 16.04
CA PRO A 21 -13.24 17.66 15.67
C PRO A 21 -12.77 18.79 16.59
N LYS A 22 -12.19 19.85 16.01
CA LYS A 22 -11.78 21.07 16.74
C LYS A 22 -12.98 21.87 17.28
N ARG A 23 -14.16 21.68 16.68
CA ARG A 23 -15.43 22.34 17.04
C ARG A 23 -16.59 21.36 16.82
N GLY A 24 -17.64 21.47 17.64
CA GLY A 24 -18.83 20.62 17.58
C GLY A 24 -18.80 19.47 18.59
N PHE A 25 -19.83 18.63 18.55
CA PHE A 25 -19.97 17.51 19.45
C PHE A 25 -19.04 16.36 19.06
N ALA A 26 -18.55 15.62 20.07
CA ALA A 26 -17.84 14.37 19.84
C ALA A 26 -18.72 13.41 19.01
N PRO A 27 -18.12 12.53 18.17
CA PRO A 27 -18.86 11.52 17.45
C PRO A 27 -19.73 10.72 18.42
N ARG A 28 -21.03 10.56 18.11
CA ARG A 28 -21.97 9.77 18.93
C ARG A 28 -21.61 8.28 18.98
N VAL A 29 -20.81 7.83 18.00
CA VAL A 29 -20.39 6.46 17.79
C VAL A 29 -18.88 6.36 17.97
N ALA A 30 -18.40 5.27 18.54
CA ALA A 30 -16.97 5.07 18.76
C ALA A 30 -16.22 5.04 17.43
N LEU A 31 -15.10 5.77 17.35
CA LEU A 31 -14.26 5.82 16.14
C LEU A 31 -13.79 4.41 15.73
N SER A 32 -13.53 3.52 16.69
CA SER A 32 -13.15 2.14 16.45
C SER A 32 -14.22 1.33 15.69
N GLU A 33 -15.51 1.62 15.90
CA GLU A 33 -16.59 0.97 15.15
C GLU A 33 -16.69 1.51 13.72
N ILE A 34 -16.48 2.81 13.52
CA ILE A 34 -16.42 3.43 12.18
C ILE A 34 -15.26 2.83 11.39
N VAL A 35 -14.06 2.75 12.01
CA VAL A 35 -12.90 2.07 11.41
C VAL A 35 -13.21 0.62 11.10
N ASN A 36 -13.83 -0.14 12.01
CA ASN A 36 -14.21 -1.53 11.75
C ASN A 36 -15.20 -1.66 10.58
N ALA A 37 -16.13 -0.71 10.42
CA ALA A 37 -17.04 -0.69 9.28
C ALA A 37 -16.32 -0.42 7.95
N VAL A 38 -15.32 0.48 7.94
CA VAL A 38 -14.45 0.71 6.78
C VAL A 38 -13.59 -0.52 6.47
N LEU A 39 -13.03 -1.18 7.49
CA LEU A 39 -12.27 -2.42 7.32
C LEU A 39 -13.15 -3.55 6.76
N TYR A 40 -14.41 -3.65 7.23
CA TYR A 40 -15.40 -4.57 6.67
C TYR A 40 -15.62 -4.31 5.18
N LYS A 41 -15.85 -3.03 4.81
CA LYS A 41 -15.98 -2.60 3.40
C LYS A 41 -14.76 -3.00 2.59
N MET A 42 -13.55 -2.70 3.07
CA MET A 42 -12.28 -3.02 2.40
C MET A 42 -12.13 -4.52 2.16
N LYS A 43 -12.39 -5.33 3.20
CA LYS A 43 -12.19 -6.77 3.14
C LYS A 43 -13.21 -7.48 2.27
N THR A 44 -14.49 -7.12 2.39
CA THR A 44 -15.59 -7.79 1.69
C THR A 44 -15.86 -7.24 0.30
N GLY A 45 -15.45 -6.00 0.03
CA GLY A 45 -15.71 -5.32 -1.24
C GLY A 45 -17.19 -4.97 -1.45
N VAL A 46 -18.03 -5.10 -0.42
CA VAL A 46 -19.47 -4.77 -0.49
C VAL A 46 -19.67 -3.36 -1.04
N GLN A 47 -20.75 -3.10 -1.78
CA GLN A 47 -21.04 -1.71 -2.17
C GLN A 47 -21.38 -0.89 -0.91
N TRP A 48 -21.05 0.40 -0.91
CA TRP A 48 -21.29 1.28 0.24
C TRP A 48 -22.75 1.22 0.71
N GLU A 49 -23.70 1.29 -0.21
CA GLU A 49 -25.14 1.22 0.07
C GLU A 49 -25.59 -0.07 0.77
N TYR A 50 -24.87 -1.18 0.55
CA TYR A 50 -25.16 -2.49 1.14
C TYR A 50 -24.31 -2.80 2.38
N LEU A 51 -23.63 -1.80 2.94
CA LEU A 51 -22.87 -1.98 4.18
C LEU A 51 -23.85 -2.37 5.32
N PRO A 52 -23.62 -3.50 6.03
CA PRO A 52 -24.55 -3.99 7.05
C PRO A 52 -24.39 -3.22 8.37
N VAL A 53 -24.68 -1.92 8.34
CA VAL A 53 -24.38 -0.99 9.44
C VAL A 53 -24.98 -1.42 10.77
N ALA A 54 -26.22 -1.91 10.79
CA ALA A 54 -26.87 -2.40 12.01
C ALA A 54 -26.10 -3.53 12.72
N SER A 55 -25.30 -4.32 11.99
CA SER A 55 -24.49 -5.41 12.54
C SER A 55 -23.05 -5.00 12.88
N LEU A 56 -22.62 -3.82 12.44
CA LEU A 56 -21.26 -3.30 12.60
C LEU A 56 -21.11 -2.32 13.76
N PHE A 57 -22.23 -1.75 14.22
CA PHE A 57 -22.27 -0.84 15.37
C PHE A 57 -22.99 -1.49 16.55
N SER A 58 -22.50 -1.24 17.77
CA SER A 58 -23.08 -1.77 19.00
C SER A 58 -24.34 -1.02 19.46
N ARG A 59 -24.47 0.25 19.06
CA ARG A 59 -25.58 1.17 19.38
C ARG A 59 -25.98 1.94 18.11
N ASP A 60 -26.83 2.97 18.26
CA ASP A 60 -27.30 3.93 17.25
C ASP A 60 -26.41 4.00 15.99
N PRO A 61 -26.68 3.15 14.96
CA PRO A 61 -25.75 2.93 13.88
C PRO A 61 -25.66 4.17 12.98
N LEU A 62 -24.45 4.50 12.54
CA LEU A 62 -24.32 5.41 11.40
C LEU A 62 -24.87 4.74 10.14
N GLY A 63 -25.62 5.50 9.34
CA GLY A 63 -25.92 5.09 7.96
C GLY A 63 -24.64 4.95 7.14
N TRP A 64 -24.70 4.22 6.02
CA TRP A 64 -23.54 4.00 5.16
C TRP A 64 -22.91 5.32 4.66
N GLN A 65 -23.72 6.36 4.44
CA GLN A 65 -23.25 7.68 4.05
C GLN A 65 -22.33 8.30 5.11
N GLY A 66 -22.64 8.08 6.39
CA GLY A 66 -21.82 8.54 7.50
C GLY A 66 -20.47 7.82 7.53
N VAL A 67 -20.47 6.50 7.36
CA VAL A 67 -19.23 5.72 7.27
C VAL A 67 -18.38 6.18 6.09
N TYR A 68 -18.99 6.33 4.91
CA TYR A 68 -18.31 6.83 3.71
C TYR A 68 -17.76 8.25 3.90
N TYR A 69 -18.54 9.15 4.51
CA TYR A 69 -18.10 10.51 4.81
C TYR A 69 -16.83 10.52 5.68
N HIS A 70 -16.82 9.73 6.76
CA HIS A 70 -15.65 9.61 7.63
C HIS A 70 -14.45 9.03 6.88
N PHE A 71 -14.66 7.94 6.13
CA PHE A 71 -13.61 7.33 5.31
C PHE A 71 -12.99 8.34 4.34
N MET A 72 -13.82 9.02 3.54
CA MET A 72 -13.34 10.02 2.58
C MET A 72 -12.64 11.19 3.25
N LYS A 73 -13.15 11.65 4.39
CA LYS A 73 -12.50 12.70 5.18
C LYS A 73 -11.09 12.29 5.58
N TRP A 74 -10.91 11.07 6.08
CA TRP A 74 -9.62 10.54 6.50
C TRP A 74 -8.65 10.29 5.33
N CYS A 75 -9.18 9.84 4.19
CA CYS A 75 -8.40 9.73 2.96
C CYS A 75 -7.87 11.09 2.50
N LEU A 76 -8.74 12.12 2.48
CA LEU A 76 -8.38 13.46 2.02
C LEU A 76 -7.47 14.21 3.01
N SER A 77 -7.52 13.89 4.30
CA SER A 77 -6.65 14.48 5.31
C SER A 77 -5.30 13.76 5.47
N GLY A 78 -5.03 12.70 4.71
CA GLY A 78 -3.79 11.93 4.84
C GLY A 78 -3.71 11.05 6.09
N THR A 79 -4.80 10.89 6.84
CA THR A 79 -4.82 10.18 8.14
C THR A 79 -4.30 8.75 8.05
N PHE A 80 -4.64 8.03 6.97
CA PHE A 80 -4.15 6.66 6.79
C PHE A 80 -2.66 6.60 6.41
N TYR A 81 -2.15 7.61 5.71
CA TYR A 81 -0.73 7.72 5.41
C TYR A 81 0.06 8.01 6.69
N GLU A 82 -0.36 9.00 7.49
CA GLU A 82 0.26 9.31 8.78
C GLU A 82 0.21 8.14 9.76
N CYS A 83 -0.91 7.43 9.82
CA CYS A 83 -1.05 6.21 10.61
C CYS A 83 -0.08 5.13 10.14
N TRP A 84 0.08 4.96 8.82
CA TRP A 84 0.96 3.95 8.26
C TRP A 84 2.43 4.26 8.54
N THR A 85 2.90 5.48 8.28
CA THR A 85 4.30 5.87 8.55
C THR A 85 4.62 5.81 10.04
N GLY A 86 3.68 6.21 10.91
CA GLY A 86 3.85 6.07 12.35
C GLY A 86 3.90 4.61 12.84
N ILE A 87 3.17 3.69 12.19
CA ILE A 87 3.27 2.25 12.47
C ILE A 87 4.63 1.70 12.01
N LEU A 88 5.11 2.12 10.82
CA LEU A 88 6.44 1.73 10.34
C LEU A 88 7.55 2.18 11.30
N GLU A 89 7.54 3.46 11.70
CA GLU A 89 8.51 4.03 12.64
C GLU A 89 8.51 3.28 13.98
N LYS A 90 7.32 3.05 14.54
CA LYS A 90 7.12 2.35 15.83
C LYS A 90 7.61 0.91 15.81
N TYR A 91 7.52 0.23 14.66
CA TYR A 91 7.87 -1.18 14.53
C TYR A 91 9.08 -1.41 13.61
N ARG A 92 9.91 -0.38 13.37
CA ARG A 92 11.05 -0.44 12.44
C ARG A 92 12.01 -1.59 12.75
N ASP A 93 12.23 -1.87 14.05
CA ASP A 93 13.08 -2.96 14.54
C ASP A 93 12.56 -4.37 14.19
N ARG A 94 11.33 -4.47 13.67
CA ARG A 94 10.67 -5.71 13.26
C ARG A 94 10.60 -5.88 11.74
N LEU A 95 11.07 -4.89 10.99
CA LEU A 95 11.16 -4.94 9.54
C LEU A 95 12.42 -5.69 9.14
N ASP A 96 12.33 -6.40 8.02
CA ASP A 96 13.46 -7.11 7.43
C ASP A 96 13.96 -6.34 6.21
N LEU A 97 14.83 -5.38 6.48
CA LEU A 97 15.35 -4.42 5.49
C LEU A 97 16.70 -4.84 4.89
N SER A 98 17.12 -6.09 5.06
CA SER A 98 18.35 -6.57 4.41
C SER A 98 18.21 -6.56 2.88
N SER A 99 16.98 -6.68 2.38
CA SER A 99 16.62 -6.43 1.00
C SER A 99 15.18 -5.93 0.91
N VAL A 100 14.88 -5.21 -0.16
CA VAL A 100 13.54 -4.73 -0.50
C VAL A 100 13.22 -5.11 -1.94
N ASP A 101 11.95 -5.38 -2.20
CA ASP A 101 11.48 -5.69 -3.55
C ASP A 101 10.61 -4.55 -4.07
N LEU A 102 10.87 -4.08 -5.30
CA LEU A 102 10.05 -3.12 -6.02
C LEU A 102 9.29 -3.84 -7.14
N ASP A 103 7.98 -3.66 -7.20
CA ASP A 103 7.13 -4.28 -8.21
C ASP A 103 5.99 -3.35 -8.66
N GLY A 104 5.68 -3.37 -9.95
CA GLY A 104 4.55 -2.64 -10.52
C GLY A 104 3.27 -3.48 -10.47
N SER A 105 2.17 -2.91 -9.99
CA SER A 105 0.88 -3.61 -9.93
C SER A 105 -0.27 -2.83 -10.55
N HIS A 106 -0.95 -3.50 -11.48
CA HIS A 106 -2.14 -2.99 -12.16
C HIS A 106 -3.41 -3.43 -11.45
N THR A 107 -4.14 -2.48 -10.89
CA THR A 107 -5.48 -2.72 -10.33
C THR A 107 -6.55 -2.54 -11.40
N PRO A 108 -7.33 -3.57 -11.76
CA PRO A 108 -8.50 -3.44 -12.63
C PRO A 108 -9.52 -2.48 -12.03
N CYS A 109 -10.01 -1.55 -12.84
CA CYS A 109 -11.05 -0.62 -12.43
C CYS A 109 -12.31 -0.80 -13.27
N LYS A 110 -13.47 -0.85 -12.59
CA LYS A 110 -14.75 -1.23 -13.21
C LYS A 110 -15.73 -0.07 -13.34
N ARG A 111 -15.41 1.11 -12.80
CA ARG A 111 -16.21 2.35 -12.92
C ARG A 111 -15.30 3.46 -13.45
N GLY A 112 -15.85 4.47 -14.12
CA GLY A 112 -15.06 5.62 -14.58
C GLY A 112 -14.40 6.34 -13.39
N ALA A 113 -13.11 6.10 -13.19
CA ALA A 113 -12.32 6.54 -12.06
C ALA A 113 -11.14 7.41 -12.51
N GLU A 114 -10.55 8.14 -11.57
CA GLU A 114 -9.31 8.90 -11.77
C GLU A 114 -8.10 7.98 -12.01
N ALA A 115 -7.11 8.44 -12.78
CA ALA A 115 -5.91 7.69 -13.19
C ALA A 115 -6.25 6.32 -13.81
N LEU A 116 -7.01 6.36 -14.91
CA LEU A 116 -7.58 5.17 -15.54
C LEU A 116 -7.38 5.18 -17.05
N GLU A 117 -6.71 4.15 -17.57
CA GLU A 117 -6.63 3.91 -19.02
C GLU A 117 -6.56 2.41 -19.33
N TYR A 118 -6.87 2.05 -20.58
CA TYR A 118 -6.83 0.67 -21.05
C TYR A 118 -5.40 0.09 -21.02
N GLN A 119 -5.29 -1.13 -20.48
CA GLN A 119 -4.03 -1.86 -20.40
C GLN A 119 -4.17 -3.18 -21.17
N GLY A 120 -3.27 -3.40 -22.14
CA GLY A 120 -3.37 -4.50 -23.11
C GLY A 120 -3.24 -5.90 -22.51
N ARG A 121 -2.29 -6.11 -21.58
CA ARG A 121 -2.05 -7.40 -20.91
C ARG A 121 -3.24 -7.87 -20.06
N LYS A 122 -3.88 -6.95 -19.34
CA LYS A 122 -5.05 -7.20 -18.48
C LYS A 122 -6.38 -7.08 -19.24
N ARG A 123 -6.35 -6.60 -20.49
CA ARG A 123 -7.50 -6.40 -21.37
C ARG A 123 -8.65 -5.63 -20.71
N THR A 124 -8.30 -4.65 -19.87
CA THR A 124 -9.26 -3.87 -19.09
C THR A 124 -8.63 -2.53 -18.73
N LYS A 125 -9.45 -1.57 -18.28
CA LYS A 125 -8.90 -0.30 -17.78
C LYS A 125 -8.31 -0.51 -16.38
N THR A 126 -7.11 0.01 -16.17
CA THR A 126 -6.39 -0.18 -14.90
C THR A 126 -5.80 1.13 -14.39
N THR A 127 -5.51 1.14 -13.09
CA THR A 127 -4.63 2.09 -12.43
C THR A 127 -3.38 1.32 -12.03
N ASN A 128 -2.21 1.87 -12.31
CA ASN A 128 -0.91 1.28 -11.98
C ASN A 128 -0.27 2.04 -10.81
N ALA A 129 0.50 1.34 -9.98
CA ALA A 129 1.39 1.93 -8.99
C ALA A 129 2.53 0.96 -8.68
N LEU A 130 3.64 1.51 -8.20
CA LEU A 130 4.76 0.73 -7.71
C LEU A 130 4.59 0.47 -6.22
N TYR A 131 4.95 -0.73 -5.79
CA TYR A 131 4.93 -1.15 -4.39
C TYR A 131 6.35 -1.52 -3.98
N LEU A 132 6.78 -1.00 -2.84
CA LEU A 132 8.02 -1.41 -2.19
C LEU A 132 7.67 -2.30 -1.00
N THR A 133 8.32 -3.44 -0.88
CA THR A 133 8.10 -4.39 0.23
C THR A 133 9.40 -4.74 0.94
N ASP A 134 9.32 -5.06 2.23
CA ASP A 134 10.41 -5.70 2.96
C ASP A 134 10.67 -7.12 2.43
N ARG A 135 11.80 -7.71 2.78
CA ARG A 135 12.20 -9.07 2.38
C ARG A 135 11.17 -10.15 2.74
N GLN A 136 10.29 -9.88 3.68
CA GLN A 136 9.26 -10.82 4.15
C GLN A 136 7.89 -10.56 3.50
N GLY A 137 7.80 -9.64 2.54
CA GLY A 137 6.59 -9.29 1.80
C GLY A 137 5.65 -8.34 2.54
N LEU A 138 6.11 -7.62 3.56
CA LEU A 138 5.32 -6.54 4.15
C LEU A 138 5.44 -5.30 3.24
N PRO A 139 4.33 -4.75 2.71
CA PRO A 139 4.38 -3.47 2.00
C PRO A 139 4.95 -2.39 2.91
N LEU A 140 5.86 -1.59 2.37
CA LEU A 140 6.49 -0.44 3.02
C LEU A 140 5.96 0.87 2.45
N ALA A 141 5.86 0.95 1.12
CA ALA A 141 5.46 2.16 0.43
C ALA A 141 4.75 1.84 -0.89
N ILE A 142 4.03 2.83 -1.40
CA ILE A 142 3.35 2.81 -2.69
C ILE A 142 3.61 4.14 -3.41
N SER A 143 3.86 4.12 -4.71
CA SER A 143 4.02 5.33 -5.52
C SER A 143 2.68 6.05 -5.71
N GLU A 144 2.73 7.24 -6.32
CA GLU A 144 1.52 7.85 -6.86
C GLU A 144 0.90 6.97 -7.96
N PRO A 145 -0.44 6.85 -8.00
CA PRO A 145 -1.11 6.06 -9.01
C PRO A 145 -1.07 6.76 -10.38
N VAL A 146 -0.76 5.99 -11.41
CA VAL A 146 -0.76 6.42 -12.81
C VAL A 146 -1.77 5.63 -13.63
N ALA A 147 -2.18 6.19 -14.76
CA ALA A 147 -3.11 5.53 -15.67
C ALA A 147 -2.48 4.28 -16.31
N GLY A 148 -3.29 3.25 -16.57
CA GLY A 148 -2.84 1.91 -16.97
C GLY A 148 -2.14 1.78 -18.32
N ASN A 149 -2.11 2.83 -19.14
CA ASN A 149 -1.38 2.87 -20.42
C ASN A 149 0.13 3.09 -20.24
N HIS A 150 0.55 3.52 -19.05
CA HIS A 150 1.94 3.74 -18.72
C HIS A 150 2.62 2.45 -18.27
N ASN A 151 3.89 2.27 -18.66
CA ASN A 151 4.74 1.21 -18.14
C ASN A 151 5.33 1.59 -16.77
N ASP A 152 5.96 0.65 -16.10
CA ASP A 152 6.49 0.87 -14.73
C ASP A 152 7.67 1.84 -14.68
N LEU A 153 8.32 2.13 -15.82
CA LEU A 153 9.39 3.12 -15.94
C LEU A 153 8.88 4.55 -16.15
N TYR A 154 7.58 4.73 -16.41
CA TYR A 154 7.01 6.05 -16.65
C TYR A 154 7.12 6.90 -15.37
N ASP A 155 7.79 8.05 -15.47
CA ASP A 155 8.09 8.93 -14.34
C ASP A 155 8.73 8.21 -13.14
N ILE A 156 9.57 7.19 -13.42
CA ILE A 156 10.17 6.33 -12.39
C ILE A 156 10.91 7.11 -11.31
N GLU A 157 11.63 8.18 -11.66
CA GLU A 157 12.33 9.02 -10.68
C GLU A 157 11.36 9.67 -9.70
N VAL A 158 10.24 10.21 -10.20
CA VAL A 158 9.20 10.85 -9.38
C VAL A 158 8.48 9.81 -8.52
N GLN A 159 8.15 8.66 -9.12
CA GLN A 159 7.49 7.56 -8.40
C GLN A 159 8.38 6.98 -7.31
N PHE A 160 9.67 6.82 -7.60
CA PHE A 160 10.66 6.32 -6.66
C PHE A 160 10.97 7.33 -5.55
N GLU A 161 10.95 8.62 -5.86
CA GLU A 161 11.03 9.68 -4.84
C GLU A 161 9.84 9.59 -3.88
N ALA A 162 8.61 9.40 -4.38
CA ALA A 162 7.43 9.23 -3.52
C ALA A 162 7.53 7.99 -2.61
N VAL A 163 8.06 6.89 -3.16
CA VAL A 163 8.32 5.64 -2.41
C VAL A 163 9.36 5.86 -1.30
N THR A 164 10.50 6.47 -1.63
CA THR A 164 11.58 6.71 -0.65
C THR A 164 11.21 7.80 0.36
N ALA A 165 10.41 8.80 -0.01
CA ALA A 165 9.86 9.79 0.91
C ALA A 165 8.99 9.16 2.00
N THR A 166 8.25 8.08 1.68
CA THR A 166 7.48 7.33 2.67
C THR A 166 8.39 6.67 3.71
N LEU A 167 9.54 6.11 3.27
CA LEU A 167 10.54 5.53 4.18
C LEU A 167 11.15 6.61 5.07
N GLY A 168 11.56 7.75 4.50
CA GLY A 168 12.10 8.88 5.26
C GLY A 168 11.10 9.43 6.28
N GLN A 169 9.81 9.50 5.94
CA GLN A 169 8.76 9.93 6.86
C GLN A 169 8.53 8.96 8.03
N ALA A 170 8.94 7.70 7.88
CA ALA A 170 8.91 6.67 8.90
C ALA A 170 10.27 6.47 9.62
N ASP A 171 11.23 7.39 9.42
CA ASP A 171 12.60 7.30 9.95
C ASP A 171 13.31 5.99 9.55
N ILE A 172 13.06 5.53 8.31
CA ILE A 172 13.72 4.37 7.72
C ILE A 172 14.77 4.86 6.72
N ALA A 173 16.02 4.54 7.02
CA ALA A 173 17.16 4.84 6.19
C ALA A 173 17.11 4.06 4.87
N THR A 174 17.46 4.71 3.76
CA THR A 174 17.53 4.07 2.43
C THR A 174 18.93 3.63 2.06
N ASP A 175 19.95 4.22 2.67
CA ASP A 175 21.34 3.89 2.40
C ASP A 175 21.64 2.42 2.72
N GLY A 176 22.36 1.78 1.82
CA GLY A 176 22.74 0.38 1.94
C GLY A 176 21.65 -0.64 1.65
N LEU A 177 20.39 -0.24 1.41
CA LEU A 177 19.32 -1.18 1.02
C LEU A 177 19.69 -1.90 -0.29
N PHE A 178 19.44 -3.21 -0.34
CA PHE A 178 19.48 -3.96 -1.59
C PHE A 178 18.09 -4.00 -2.22
N LEU A 179 17.92 -3.34 -3.37
CA LEU A 179 16.64 -3.26 -4.07
C LEU A 179 16.58 -4.24 -5.24
N ASN A 180 15.70 -5.23 -5.13
CA ASN A 180 15.35 -6.16 -6.20
C ASN A 180 14.25 -5.59 -7.09
N ALA A 181 14.42 -5.66 -8.41
CA ALA A 181 13.36 -5.33 -9.38
C ALA A 181 13.52 -6.14 -10.67
N ASP A 182 12.44 -6.28 -11.47
CA ASP A 182 12.49 -7.07 -12.71
C ASP A 182 13.21 -6.33 -13.83
N ALA A 183 13.43 -7.05 -14.93
CA ALA A 183 13.97 -6.51 -16.17
C ALA A 183 13.15 -5.35 -16.77
N GLY A 184 11.90 -5.16 -16.38
CA GLY A 184 11.10 -3.97 -16.73
C GLY A 184 11.68 -2.70 -16.13
N PHE A 185 12.35 -2.77 -14.98
CA PHE A 185 12.98 -1.64 -14.30
C PHE A 185 14.45 -1.42 -14.69
N ASP A 186 15.03 -2.25 -15.55
CA ASP A 186 16.43 -2.09 -15.96
C ASP A 186 16.59 -0.88 -16.89
N SER A 187 16.81 0.28 -16.28
CA SER A 187 17.10 1.54 -16.96
C SER A 187 18.26 2.27 -16.27
N LYS A 188 18.95 3.13 -17.04
CA LYS A 188 20.05 3.95 -16.50
C LYS A 188 19.52 4.95 -15.46
N ASP A 189 18.38 5.57 -15.76
CA ASP A 189 17.75 6.58 -14.91
C ASP A 189 17.33 5.99 -13.56
N PHE A 190 16.73 4.80 -13.55
CA PHE A 190 16.34 4.15 -12.29
C PHE A 190 17.54 3.69 -11.46
N ARG A 191 18.59 3.16 -12.11
CA ARG A 191 19.85 2.84 -11.42
C ARG A 191 20.52 4.09 -10.85
N ALA A 192 20.51 5.20 -11.57
CA ALA A 192 21.02 6.48 -11.09
C ALA A 192 20.21 7.00 -9.90
N ALA A 193 18.87 6.89 -9.94
CA ALA A 193 18.00 7.26 -8.82
C ALA A 193 18.26 6.40 -7.57
N CYS A 194 18.49 5.09 -7.73
CA CYS A 194 18.93 4.21 -6.63
C CYS A 194 20.28 4.67 -6.07
N SER A 195 21.27 4.91 -6.93
CA SER A 195 22.60 5.34 -6.52
C SER A 195 22.60 6.68 -5.79
N ALA A 196 21.74 7.63 -6.19
CA ALA A 196 21.60 8.93 -5.55
C ALA A 196 21.04 8.84 -4.12
N LYS A 197 20.38 7.73 -3.78
CA LYS A 197 19.83 7.42 -2.45
C LYS A 197 20.67 6.37 -1.71
N GLU A 198 21.87 6.04 -2.23
CA GLU A 198 22.79 5.02 -1.71
C GLU A 198 22.17 3.61 -1.64
N ILE A 199 21.22 3.32 -2.53
CA ILE A 199 20.57 2.01 -2.67
C ILE A 199 21.34 1.13 -3.66
N ASN A 200 21.64 -0.09 -3.26
CA ASN A 200 22.25 -1.12 -4.10
C ASN A 200 21.20 -1.71 -5.05
N ALA A 201 21.24 -1.33 -6.33
CA ALA A 201 20.27 -1.76 -7.34
C ALA A 201 20.53 -3.18 -7.87
N ASN A 202 19.83 -4.18 -7.32
CA ASN A 202 19.83 -5.57 -7.78
C ASN A 202 18.72 -5.82 -8.83
N ILE A 203 18.84 -5.17 -9.99
CA ILE A 203 17.81 -5.21 -11.04
C ILE A 203 18.19 -6.24 -12.11
N CYS A 204 17.28 -7.15 -12.41
CA CYS A 204 17.47 -8.17 -13.44
C CYS A 204 17.72 -7.53 -14.82
N PHE A 205 18.70 -8.02 -15.58
CA PHE A 205 19.05 -7.41 -16.85
C PHE A 205 17.98 -7.61 -17.93
N ASN A 206 17.62 -6.54 -18.61
CA ASN A 206 16.74 -6.60 -19.76
C ASN A 206 17.54 -6.98 -21.01
N LYS A 207 17.21 -8.12 -21.61
CA LYS A 207 17.86 -8.62 -22.85
C LYS A 207 17.77 -7.62 -24.02
N ARG A 208 16.84 -6.67 -23.98
CA ARG A 208 16.72 -5.61 -24.99
C ARG A 208 17.80 -4.53 -24.87
N ASN A 209 18.42 -4.40 -23.70
CA ASN A 209 19.44 -3.39 -23.41
C ASN A 209 20.87 -3.88 -23.71
N GLY A 210 21.04 -5.11 -24.23
CA GLY A 210 22.33 -5.72 -24.53
C GLY A 210 22.56 -7.04 -23.80
N SER A 211 23.74 -7.64 -24.02
CA SER A 211 24.17 -8.83 -23.27
C SER A 211 24.55 -8.45 -21.85
N ALA A 212 24.34 -9.38 -20.91
CA ALA A 212 24.84 -9.25 -19.55
C ALA A 212 26.38 -9.24 -19.50
N ASP A 213 27.03 -9.94 -20.44
CA ASP A 213 28.49 -10.05 -20.52
C ASP A 213 29.20 -8.74 -20.88
N ASP A 214 28.46 -7.81 -21.51
CA ASP A 214 28.99 -6.51 -21.95
C ASP A 214 28.74 -5.40 -20.91
N ARG A 215 28.20 -5.78 -19.75
CA ARG A 215 27.74 -4.86 -18.70
C ARG A 215 28.57 -4.98 -17.44
N ASN A 216 28.84 -3.83 -16.82
CA ASN A 216 29.64 -3.74 -15.60
C ASN A 216 28.76 -3.61 -14.34
N GLU A 217 27.44 -3.57 -14.50
CA GLU A 217 26.52 -3.49 -13.38
C GLU A 217 26.50 -4.81 -12.59
N TYR A 218 26.48 -4.70 -11.27
CA TYR A 218 26.35 -5.84 -10.38
C TYR A 218 24.92 -6.41 -10.41
N PHE A 219 24.81 -7.73 -10.35
CA PHE A 219 23.55 -8.45 -10.19
C PHE A 219 23.78 -9.74 -9.38
N ASP A 220 23.11 -9.85 -8.24
CA ASP A 220 23.09 -11.03 -7.39
C ASP A 220 21.84 -11.87 -7.69
N GLN A 221 22.07 -13.02 -8.30
CA GLN A 221 21.00 -13.93 -8.71
C GLN A 221 20.34 -14.63 -7.51
N ASP A 222 21.10 -14.96 -6.46
CA ASP A 222 20.56 -15.63 -5.28
C ASP A 222 19.66 -14.69 -4.50
N LEU A 223 20.08 -13.43 -4.34
CA LEU A 223 19.26 -12.39 -3.75
C LEU A 223 18.01 -12.09 -4.58
N TYR A 224 18.11 -12.15 -5.92
CA TYR A 224 16.96 -11.95 -6.80
C TYR A 224 15.90 -13.06 -6.67
N HIS A 225 16.31 -14.31 -6.44
CA HIS A 225 15.37 -15.42 -6.21
C HIS A 225 14.51 -15.24 -4.96
N GLU A 226 14.96 -14.39 -4.02
CA GLU A 226 14.22 -14.09 -2.79
C GLU A 226 13.01 -13.17 -3.01
N ARG A 227 12.92 -12.51 -4.17
CA ARG A 227 11.81 -11.63 -4.55
C ARG A 227 10.45 -12.33 -4.58
N TYR A 228 10.37 -13.65 -4.51
CA TYR A 228 9.11 -14.38 -4.35
C TYR A 228 8.24 -13.85 -3.19
N ALA A 229 8.85 -13.17 -2.20
CA ALA A 229 8.14 -12.43 -1.18
C ALA A 229 7.11 -11.42 -1.73
N VAL A 230 7.40 -10.74 -2.84
CA VAL A 230 6.49 -9.75 -3.46
C VAL A 230 5.23 -10.39 -4.05
N GLU A 231 5.33 -11.60 -4.59
CA GLU A 231 4.16 -12.35 -5.09
C GLU A 231 3.20 -12.68 -3.95
N ARG A 232 3.76 -13.00 -2.77
CA ARG A 232 2.98 -13.23 -1.55
C ARG A 232 2.29 -11.94 -1.08
N THR A 233 2.96 -10.81 -1.18
CA THR A 233 2.37 -9.49 -0.92
C THR A 233 1.15 -9.26 -1.80
N ASN A 234 1.30 -9.47 -3.11
CA ASN A 234 0.21 -9.32 -4.07
C ASN A 234 -0.97 -10.23 -3.71
N ALA A 235 -0.72 -11.49 -3.36
CA ALA A 235 -1.78 -12.41 -2.91
C ALA A 235 -2.48 -11.96 -1.61
N TRP A 236 -1.74 -11.38 -0.66
CA TRP A 236 -2.32 -10.82 0.56
C TRP A 236 -3.19 -9.58 0.28
N MET A 237 -2.71 -8.71 -0.61
CA MET A 237 -3.42 -7.50 -1.06
C MET A 237 -4.71 -7.86 -1.81
N ASP A 238 -4.64 -8.84 -2.71
CA ASP A 238 -5.78 -9.38 -3.47
C ASP A 238 -6.87 -9.98 -2.56
N SER A 239 -6.50 -10.38 -1.33
CA SER A 239 -7.48 -10.86 -0.34
C SER A 239 -8.43 -9.76 0.13
N PHE A 240 -8.12 -8.48 -0.09
CA PHE A 240 -8.99 -7.34 0.20
C PHE A 240 -9.78 -6.98 -1.07
N ARG A 241 -11.07 -7.34 -1.09
CA ARG A 241 -11.87 -7.26 -2.32
C ARG A 241 -12.06 -5.85 -2.87
N SER A 242 -11.99 -4.80 -2.03
CA SER A 242 -12.00 -3.40 -2.51
C SER A 242 -10.73 -3.01 -3.28
N LEU A 243 -9.61 -3.69 -3.06
CA LEU A 243 -8.34 -3.47 -3.80
C LEU A 243 -8.23 -4.40 -5.01
N LEU A 244 -8.70 -5.64 -4.92
CA LEU A 244 -8.70 -6.60 -6.03
C LEU A 244 -9.36 -6.05 -7.30
N ASN A 245 -10.49 -5.35 -7.13
CA ASN A 245 -11.14 -4.60 -8.19
C ASN A 245 -11.54 -3.22 -7.66
N ARG A 246 -10.99 -2.18 -8.27
CA ARG A 246 -11.30 -0.80 -7.93
C ARG A 246 -12.68 -0.42 -8.46
N PHE A 247 -13.64 -0.28 -7.56
CA PHE A 247 -14.96 0.29 -7.83
C PHE A 247 -15.08 1.75 -7.38
N ASP A 248 -14.31 2.15 -6.37
CA ASP A 248 -14.25 3.54 -5.92
C ASP A 248 -13.54 4.43 -6.96
N THR A 249 -14.08 5.63 -7.20
CA THR A 249 -13.72 6.44 -8.36
C THR A 249 -12.59 7.44 -8.13
N THR A 250 -12.20 7.69 -6.87
CA THR A 250 -11.18 8.70 -6.53
C THR A 250 -9.84 8.05 -6.23
N ILE A 251 -8.73 8.74 -6.51
CA ILE A 251 -7.38 8.30 -6.12
C ILE A 251 -7.26 8.27 -4.59
N ALA A 252 -7.83 9.27 -3.91
CA ALA A 252 -7.78 9.38 -2.46
C ALA A 252 -8.36 8.14 -1.76
N SER A 253 -9.52 7.65 -2.20
CA SER A 253 -10.11 6.42 -1.64
C SER A 253 -9.26 5.18 -1.91
N TRP A 254 -8.70 5.06 -3.11
CA TRP A 254 -7.85 3.94 -3.49
C TRP A 254 -6.54 3.90 -2.69
N LYS A 255 -5.84 5.04 -2.55
CA LYS A 255 -4.67 5.15 -1.67
C LYS A 255 -5.04 4.86 -0.21
N GLY A 256 -6.17 5.39 0.26
CA GLY A 256 -6.67 5.13 1.61
C GLY A 256 -6.89 3.64 1.90
N PHE A 257 -7.45 2.89 0.95
CA PHE A 257 -7.57 1.44 1.09
C PHE A 257 -6.22 0.71 1.05
N ASN A 258 -5.26 1.16 0.23
CA ASN A 258 -3.91 0.57 0.22
C ASN A 258 -3.19 0.78 1.56
N TYR A 259 -3.22 1.99 2.11
CA TYR A 259 -2.62 2.21 3.43
C TYR A 259 -3.35 1.41 4.52
N LEU A 260 -4.68 1.32 4.47
CA LEU A 260 -5.42 0.46 5.40
C LEU A 260 -5.05 -1.03 5.28
N SER A 261 -4.82 -1.56 4.08
CA SER A 261 -4.36 -2.94 3.94
C SER A 261 -2.95 -3.12 4.47
N PHE A 262 -2.04 -2.17 4.26
CA PHE A 262 -0.69 -2.19 4.84
C PHE A 262 -0.74 -2.22 6.37
N ILE A 263 -1.54 -1.33 6.97
CA ILE A 263 -1.79 -1.28 8.42
C ILE A 263 -2.31 -2.64 8.92
N VAL A 264 -3.31 -3.22 8.26
CA VAL A 264 -3.88 -4.53 8.67
C VAL A 264 -2.83 -5.65 8.59
N LEU A 265 -2.05 -5.71 7.51
CA LEU A 265 -1.02 -6.73 7.32
C LEU A 265 0.09 -6.60 8.37
N ALA A 266 0.58 -5.39 8.60
CA ALA A 266 1.60 -5.09 9.61
C ALA A 266 1.13 -5.44 11.02
N LEU A 267 -0.06 -4.97 11.42
CA LEU A 267 -0.57 -5.21 12.77
C LEU A 267 -0.82 -6.70 13.04
N ARG A 268 -1.29 -7.46 12.04
CA ARG A 268 -1.39 -8.93 12.15
C ARG A 268 -0.02 -9.57 12.30
N LYS A 269 0.97 -9.16 11.51
CA LYS A 269 2.34 -9.66 11.57
C LYS A 269 3.00 -9.38 12.93
N PHE A 270 2.86 -8.17 13.45
CA PHE A 270 3.53 -7.74 14.68
C PHE A 270 2.82 -8.18 15.95
N LYS A 271 1.48 -8.18 15.99
CA LYS A 271 0.73 -8.51 17.21
C LYS A 271 0.43 -10.00 17.38
N MET A 272 0.33 -10.80 16.32
CA MET A 272 0.14 -12.25 16.48
C MET A 272 1.34 -12.97 17.13
N LYS A 273 2.54 -12.38 17.11
CA LYS A 273 3.73 -12.93 17.78
C LYS A 273 3.70 -12.82 19.31
N LYS A 274 2.71 -12.15 19.94
CA LYS A 274 2.59 -12.06 21.41
C LYS A 274 1.85 -13.24 22.07
N SER A 275 1.34 -14.22 21.31
CA SER A 275 0.58 -15.37 21.84
C SER A 275 1.33 -16.71 21.77
N LYS A 276 2.65 -16.71 21.94
CA LYS A 276 3.39 -17.95 22.22
C LYS A 276 4.25 -17.77 23.46
#